data_AF-A0A6I5RN42-F1
#
_entry.id   AF-A0A6I5RN42-F1
#
_cell.length_a   1.000
_cell.length_b   1.000
_cell.length_c   1.000
_cell.angle_alpha   90.00
_cell.angle_beta   90.00
_cell.angle_gamma   90.00
#
_symmetry.space_group_name_H-M   'P 1'
#
loop_
_entity.id
_entity.type
_entity.pdbx_description
1 polymer ?
#
loop_
_entity_poly.entity_id
_entity_poly.type
_entity_poly.pdbx_seq_one_letter_code
_entity_poly.pdbx_strand_id
1 'polypeptide(L)'
;FHEMVATANEVARSCSQAAESADSGQQQAREGQQQIDAAVQSVDRLSQEIEQSAQSMQQLERDSNDIQSILGTIRSIAEQTNLLALNAAIEAARAGEQGRGFAVVADEVRALAKRTADSTAEIDGLLGNLAQRTSQVAQQMHASLEVSQQSVSRIGMARTSFGQIRESVDVIRDMNTQIATAAEEQHQVAEDINRHISQIHGDAQLVAELANAARHDSESLAGLSNELDSLVRRFRT
;
A
#
# COMPACT_ATOMS: atom_id res chain seq x y z
N PHE A 1 48.37 -12.89 -1.64
CA PHE A 1 47.66 -14.15 -1.93
C PHE A 1 46.66 -14.50 -0.84
N HIS A 2 47.08 -14.77 0.39
CA HIS A 2 46.17 -15.04 1.52
C HIS A 2 45.07 -13.98 1.70
N GLU A 3 45.41 -12.69 1.58
CA GLU A 3 44.41 -11.61 1.61
C GLU A 3 43.41 -11.69 0.46
N MET A 4 43.85 -12.01 -0.77
CA MET A 4 42.98 -12.07 -1.95
C MET A 4 41.96 -13.22 -1.86
N VAL A 5 42.40 -14.39 -1.36
CA VAL A 5 41.52 -15.53 -1.09
C VAL A 5 40.55 -15.24 0.05
N ALA A 6 41.02 -14.56 1.11
CA ALA A 6 40.17 -14.16 2.22
C ALA A 6 39.09 -13.17 1.77
N THR A 7 39.45 -12.15 0.97
CA THR A 7 38.50 -11.17 0.45
C THR A 7 37.50 -11.79 -0.51
N ALA A 8 37.91 -12.73 -1.38
CA ALA A 8 37.00 -13.41 -2.29
C ALA A 8 35.93 -14.22 -1.53
N ASN A 9 36.34 -14.97 -0.51
CA ASN A 9 35.41 -15.70 0.37
C ASN A 9 34.48 -14.77 1.15
N GLU A 10 35.00 -13.64 1.63
CA GLU A 10 34.20 -12.65 2.34
C GLU A 10 33.14 -12.02 1.42
N VAL A 11 33.52 -11.63 0.19
CA VAL A 11 32.61 -11.10 -0.83
C VAL A 11 31.53 -12.12 -1.18
N ALA A 12 31.89 -13.39 -1.43
CA ALA A 12 30.92 -14.44 -1.72
C ALA A 12 29.91 -14.62 -0.56
N ARG A 13 30.40 -14.60 0.69
CA ARG A 13 29.54 -14.67 1.88
C ARG A 13 28.61 -13.46 2.01
N SER A 14 29.12 -12.25 1.78
CA SER A 14 28.30 -11.03 1.76
C SER A 14 27.21 -11.08 0.68
N CYS A 15 27.53 -11.60 -0.51
CA CYS A 15 26.56 -11.77 -1.58
C CYS A 15 25.46 -12.76 -1.21
N SER A 16 25.81 -13.89 -0.56
CA SER A 16 24.82 -14.84 -0.05
C SER A 16 23.87 -14.20 0.96
N GLN A 17 24.41 -13.43 1.92
CA GLN A 17 23.59 -12.74 2.91
C GLN A 17 22.69 -11.66 2.28
N ALA A 18 23.20 -10.94 1.30
CA ALA A 18 22.44 -9.95 0.57
C ALA A 18 21.35 -10.60 -0.31
N ALA A 19 21.58 -11.79 -0.87
CA ALA A 19 20.58 -12.57 -1.60
C ALA A 19 19.46 -13.07 -0.67
N GLU A 20 19.79 -13.57 0.52
CA GLU A 20 18.78 -13.91 1.55
C GLU A 20 17.94 -12.70 1.96
N SER A 21 18.58 -11.53 2.10
CA SER A 21 17.90 -10.28 2.40
C SER A 21 16.98 -9.84 1.26
N ALA A 22 17.40 -10.03 0.01
CA ALA A 22 16.58 -9.78 -1.17
C ALA A 22 15.37 -10.71 -1.21
N ASP A 23 15.54 -12.03 -0.97
CA ASP A 23 14.42 -12.99 -0.92
C ASP A 23 13.41 -12.63 0.19
N SER A 24 13.90 -12.23 1.36
CA SER A 24 13.04 -11.71 2.43
C SER A 24 12.27 -10.45 2.00
N GLY A 25 12.94 -9.50 1.35
CA GLY A 25 12.32 -8.30 0.79
C GLY A 25 11.28 -8.62 -0.29
N GLN A 26 11.52 -9.63 -1.12
CA GLN A 26 10.59 -10.09 -2.14
C GLN A 26 9.32 -10.67 -1.50
N GLN A 27 9.47 -11.46 -0.43
CA GLN A 27 8.35 -12.00 0.34
C GLN A 27 7.52 -10.87 0.98
N GLN A 28 8.17 -9.90 1.62
CA GLN A 28 7.48 -8.73 2.19
C GLN A 28 6.74 -7.91 1.13
N ALA A 29 7.34 -7.73 -0.06
CA ALA A 29 6.68 -7.04 -1.17
C ALA A 29 5.44 -7.80 -1.67
N ARG A 30 5.50 -9.14 -1.74
CA ARG A 30 4.34 -9.98 -2.10
C ARG A 30 3.23 -9.90 -1.06
N GLU A 31 3.56 -9.98 0.22
CA GLU A 31 2.59 -9.79 1.30
C GLU A 31 1.96 -8.39 1.25
N GLY A 32 2.76 -7.35 1.00
CA GLY A 32 2.27 -5.99 0.78
C GLY A 32 1.29 -5.88 -0.39
N GLN A 33 1.55 -6.56 -1.51
CA GLN A 33 0.62 -6.62 -2.64
C GLN A 33 -0.71 -7.31 -2.27
N GLN A 34 -0.66 -8.41 -1.51
CA GLN A 34 -1.89 -9.08 -1.04
C GLN A 34 -2.73 -8.19 -0.12
N GLN A 35 -2.08 -7.45 0.79
CA GLN A 35 -2.77 -6.49 1.66
C GLN A 35 -3.41 -5.35 0.86
N ILE A 36 -2.72 -4.88 -0.18
CA ILE A 36 -3.27 -3.87 -1.11
C ILE A 36 -4.50 -4.40 -1.84
N ASP A 37 -4.45 -5.63 -2.33
CA ASP A 37 -5.60 -6.23 -3.05
C ASP A 37 -6.81 -6.38 -2.12
N ALA A 38 -6.59 -6.77 -0.87
CA ALA A 38 -7.63 -6.81 0.16
C ALA A 38 -8.18 -5.40 0.49
N ALA A 39 -7.32 -4.39 0.52
CA ALA A 39 -7.73 -3.00 0.73
C ALA A 39 -8.61 -2.49 -0.42
N VAL A 40 -8.27 -2.80 -1.68
CA VAL A 40 -9.13 -2.47 -2.85
C VAL A 40 -10.52 -3.09 -2.68
N GLN A 41 -10.59 -4.39 -2.40
CA GLN A 41 -11.88 -5.08 -2.21
C GLN A 41 -12.71 -4.45 -1.07
N SER A 42 -12.05 -4.04 0.01
CA SER A 42 -12.71 -3.41 1.15
C SER A 42 -13.28 -2.04 0.80
N VAL A 43 -12.55 -1.24 0.01
CA VAL A 43 -13.01 0.09 -0.46
C VAL A 43 -14.12 -0.03 -1.50
N ASP A 44 -14.05 -1.02 -2.40
CA ASP A 44 -15.12 -1.30 -3.36
C ASP A 44 -16.42 -1.68 -2.65
N ARG A 45 -16.32 -2.56 -1.63
CA ARG A 45 -17.46 -2.92 -0.79
C ARG A 45 -18.02 -1.70 -0.04
N LEU A 46 -17.15 -0.88 0.55
CA LEU A 46 -17.57 0.35 1.22
C LEU A 46 -18.33 1.28 0.26
N SER A 47 -17.85 1.42 -0.98
CA SER A 47 -18.50 2.24 -2.01
C SER A 47 -19.91 1.73 -2.32
N GLN A 48 -20.09 0.42 -2.45
CA GLN A 48 -21.40 -0.21 -2.65
C GLN A 48 -22.35 0.02 -1.47
N GLU A 49 -21.86 -0.12 -0.23
CA GLU A 49 -22.66 0.11 0.99
C GLU A 49 -23.08 1.58 1.10
N ILE A 50 -22.21 2.53 0.72
CA ILE A 50 -22.53 3.96 0.65
C ILE A 50 -23.60 4.25 -0.41
N GLU A 51 -23.48 3.67 -1.61
CA GLU A 51 -24.47 3.83 -2.67
C GLU A 51 -25.86 3.30 -2.26
N GLN A 52 -25.91 2.13 -1.63
CA GLN A 52 -27.15 1.57 -1.12
C GLN A 52 -27.77 2.45 -0.01
N SER A 53 -26.94 3.01 0.85
CA SER A 53 -27.37 3.95 1.89
C SER A 53 -27.92 5.25 1.28
N ALA A 54 -27.29 5.77 0.22
CA ALA A 54 -27.74 6.95 -0.50
C ALA A 54 -29.11 6.71 -1.16
N GLN A 55 -29.34 5.54 -1.77
CA GLN A 55 -30.64 5.15 -2.30
C GLN A 55 -31.71 5.08 -1.21
N SER A 56 -31.36 4.57 -0.02
CA SER A 56 -32.28 4.50 1.13
C SER A 56 -32.65 5.90 1.63
N MET A 57 -31.71 6.85 1.65
CA MET A 57 -31.97 8.26 1.97
C MET A 57 -32.89 8.91 0.94
N GLN A 58 -32.68 8.66 -0.36
CA GLN A 58 -33.59 9.16 -1.40
C GLN A 58 -35.00 8.61 -1.26
N GLN A 59 -35.15 7.33 -0.88
CA GLN A 59 -36.48 6.77 -0.62
C GLN A 59 -37.14 7.43 0.59
N LEU A 60 -36.40 7.63 1.69
CA LEU A 60 -36.90 8.32 2.88
C LEU A 60 -37.35 9.75 2.59
N GLU A 61 -36.64 10.46 1.71
CA GLU A 61 -37.04 11.80 1.24
C GLU A 61 -38.37 11.75 0.49
N ARG A 62 -38.56 10.79 -0.43
CA ARG A 62 -39.84 10.59 -1.14
C ARG A 62 -40.97 10.27 -0.19
N ASP A 63 -40.77 9.31 0.72
CA ASP A 63 -41.78 8.92 1.70
C ASP A 63 -42.17 10.10 2.60
N SER A 64 -41.20 10.95 2.97
CA SER A 64 -41.46 12.17 3.75
C SER A 64 -42.31 13.19 2.98
N ASN A 65 -42.03 13.37 1.69
CA ASN A 65 -42.81 14.25 0.81
C ASN A 65 -44.25 13.75 0.63
N ASP A 66 -44.45 12.43 0.51
CA ASP A 66 -45.77 11.82 0.41
C ASP A 66 -46.57 12.04 1.70
N ILE A 67 -45.94 11.90 2.87
CA ILE A 67 -46.58 12.21 4.16
C ILE A 67 -46.95 13.69 4.26
N GLN A 68 -46.10 14.62 3.79
CA GLN A 68 -46.42 16.04 3.76
C GLN A 68 -47.67 16.34 2.90
N SER A 69 -47.81 15.67 1.75
CA SER A 69 -49.00 15.80 0.89
C SER A 69 -50.29 15.33 1.61
N ILE A 70 -50.21 14.21 2.33
CA ILE A 70 -51.31 13.69 3.15
C ILE A 70 -51.68 14.68 4.27
N LEU A 71 -50.68 15.23 4.97
CA LEU A 71 -50.92 16.23 6.02
C LEU A 71 -51.55 17.51 5.47
N GLY A 72 -51.17 17.96 4.27
CA GLY A 72 -51.83 19.07 3.58
C GLY A 72 -53.31 18.79 3.36
N THR A 73 -53.67 17.55 2.99
CA THR A 73 -55.07 17.12 2.85
C THR A 73 -55.80 17.11 4.20
N ILE A 74 -55.18 16.59 5.27
CA ILE A 74 -55.77 16.57 6.61
C ILE A 74 -55.99 17.99 7.13
N ARG A 75 -55.03 18.89 6.93
CA ARG A 75 -55.15 20.31 7.29
C ARG A 75 -56.33 20.96 6.57
N SER A 76 -56.48 20.72 5.27
CA SER A 76 -57.63 21.20 4.49
C SER A 76 -58.96 20.65 5.02
N ILE A 77 -59.03 19.36 5.39
CA ILE A 77 -60.22 18.75 6.00
C ILE A 77 -60.52 19.39 7.36
N ALA A 78 -59.50 19.64 8.19
CA ALA A 78 -59.66 20.29 9.49
C ALA A 78 -60.19 21.73 9.34
N GLU A 79 -59.68 22.49 8.38
CA GLU A 79 -60.16 23.84 8.07
C GLU A 79 -61.61 23.84 7.57
N GLN A 80 -61.98 22.91 6.68
CA GLN A 80 -63.36 22.73 6.22
C GLN A 80 -64.29 22.33 7.36
N THR A 81 -63.85 21.43 8.23
CA THR A 81 -64.62 20.99 9.41
C THR A 81 -64.83 22.15 10.39
N ASN A 82 -63.81 22.99 10.59
CA ASN A 82 -63.89 24.19 11.41
C ASN A 82 -64.90 25.20 10.83
N LEU A 83 -64.92 25.38 9.51
CA LEU A 83 -65.91 26.23 8.81
C LEU A 83 -67.34 25.66 8.91
N LEU A 84 -67.51 24.36 8.74
CA LEU A 84 -68.80 23.67 8.89
C LEU A 84 -69.34 23.80 10.31
N ALA A 85 -68.48 23.60 11.31
CA ALA A 85 -68.83 23.75 12.72
C ALA A 85 -69.21 25.19 13.08
N LEU A 86 -68.51 26.18 12.52
CA LEU A 86 -68.86 27.59 12.68
C LEU A 86 -70.26 27.89 12.13
N ASN A 87 -70.58 27.41 10.92
CA ASN A 87 -71.90 27.58 10.33
C ASN A 87 -73.00 26.90 11.17
N ALA A 88 -72.73 25.71 11.70
CA ALA A 88 -73.64 25.01 12.60
C ALA A 88 -73.86 25.76 13.92
N ALA A 89 -72.81 26.34 14.51
CA ALA A 89 -72.92 27.16 15.72
C ALA A 89 -73.76 28.43 15.49
N ILE A 90 -73.59 29.07 14.32
CA ILE A 90 -74.40 30.24 13.91
C ILE A 90 -75.88 29.85 13.80
N GLU A 91 -76.20 28.75 13.14
CA GLU A 91 -77.60 28.34 12.95
C GLU A 91 -78.23 27.83 14.26
N ALA A 92 -77.45 27.18 15.13
CA ALA A 92 -77.88 26.81 16.48
C ALA A 92 -78.22 28.04 17.33
N ALA A 93 -77.41 29.11 17.27
CA ALA A 93 -77.72 30.37 17.93
C ALA A 93 -79.01 31.02 17.37
N ARG A 94 -79.26 30.87 16.08
CA ARG A 94 -80.45 31.37 15.39
C ARG A 94 -81.74 30.65 15.82
N ALA A 95 -81.66 29.37 16.17
CA ALA A 95 -82.76 28.55 16.69
C ALA A 95 -83.11 28.83 18.17
N GLY A 96 -82.35 29.68 18.86
CA GLY A 96 -82.61 30.08 20.26
C GLY A 96 -82.51 28.91 21.24
N GLU A 97 -83.47 28.79 22.17
CA GLU A 97 -83.47 27.75 23.22
C GLU A 97 -83.51 26.32 22.64
N GLN A 98 -84.14 26.10 21.47
CA GLN A 98 -84.20 24.79 20.82
C GLN A 98 -82.84 24.35 20.23
N GLY A 99 -81.91 25.29 20.02
CA GLY A 99 -80.59 25.05 19.43
C GLY A 99 -79.46 24.81 20.44
N ARG A 100 -79.70 24.95 21.75
CA ARG A 100 -78.61 24.90 22.76
C ARG A 100 -77.80 23.61 22.73
N GLY A 101 -78.45 22.45 22.56
CA GLY A 101 -77.75 21.16 22.45
C GLY A 101 -76.86 21.09 21.21
N PHE A 102 -77.33 21.62 20.07
CA PHE A 102 -76.55 21.69 18.82
C PHE A 102 -75.38 22.67 18.92
N ALA A 103 -75.54 23.80 19.62
CA ALA A 103 -74.48 24.78 19.82
C ALA A 103 -73.27 24.17 20.56
N VAL A 104 -73.51 23.39 21.62
CA VAL A 104 -72.44 22.72 22.38
C VAL A 104 -71.68 21.72 21.50
N VAL A 105 -72.40 20.93 20.70
CA VAL A 105 -71.77 19.97 19.77
C VAL A 105 -70.95 20.71 18.70
N ALA A 106 -71.47 21.81 18.16
CA ALA A 106 -70.76 22.61 17.16
C ALA A 106 -69.46 23.21 17.71
N ASP A 107 -69.45 23.72 18.94
CA ASP A 107 -68.24 24.23 19.59
C ASP A 107 -67.21 23.13 19.86
N GLU A 108 -67.65 21.93 20.27
CA GLU A 108 -66.75 20.79 20.49
C GLU A 108 -66.12 20.30 19.18
N VAL A 109 -66.90 20.21 18.09
CA VAL A 109 -66.38 19.87 16.75
C VAL A 109 -65.38 20.93 16.28
N ARG A 110 -65.66 22.21 16.53
CA ARG A 110 -64.76 23.31 16.19
C ARG A 110 -63.44 23.23 16.96
N ALA A 111 -63.49 22.94 18.25
CA ALA A 111 -62.30 22.75 19.08
C ALA A 111 -61.46 21.55 18.59
N LEU A 112 -62.10 20.44 18.21
CA LEU A 112 -61.44 19.26 17.67
C LEU A 112 -60.80 19.52 16.31
N ALA A 113 -61.48 20.26 15.44
CA ALA A 113 -60.94 20.68 14.15
C ALA A 113 -59.70 21.57 14.30
N LYS A 114 -59.74 22.54 15.23
CA LYS A 114 -58.57 23.37 15.55
C LYS A 114 -57.40 22.54 16.08
N ARG A 115 -57.65 21.65 17.05
CA ARG A 115 -56.61 20.74 17.57
C ARG A 115 -55.99 19.87 16.47
N THR A 116 -56.80 19.41 15.53
CA THR A 116 -56.32 18.64 14.37
C THR A 116 -55.40 19.49 13.49
N ALA A 117 -55.80 20.72 13.16
CA ALA A 117 -54.96 21.64 12.38
C ALA A 117 -53.62 21.94 13.09
N ASP A 118 -53.67 22.24 14.39
CA ASP A 118 -52.46 22.51 15.19
C ASP A 118 -51.51 21.30 15.20
N SER A 119 -52.03 20.08 15.40
CA SER A 119 -51.21 18.85 15.33
C SER A 119 -50.63 18.59 13.94
N THR A 120 -51.39 18.84 12.86
CA THR A 120 -50.83 18.72 11.49
C THR A 120 -49.73 19.73 11.21
N ALA A 121 -49.79 20.92 11.81
CA ALA A 121 -48.72 21.93 11.70
C ALA A 121 -47.45 21.52 12.45
N GLU A 122 -47.60 20.91 13.63
CA GLU A 122 -46.46 20.38 14.37
C GLU A 122 -45.77 19.23 13.61
N ILE A 123 -46.54 18.28 13.07
CA ILE A 123 -45.98 17.15 12.30
C ILE A 123 -45.30 17.64 11.01
N ASP A 124 -45.87 18.63 10.32
CA ASP A 124 -45.28 19.25 9.13
C ASP A 124 -43.91 19.89 9.44
N GLY A 125 -43.78 20.56 10.59
CA GLY A 125 -42.49 21.06 11.07
C GLY A 125 -41.47 19.95 11.37
N LEU A 126 -41.91 18.83 11.96
CA LEU A 126 -41.05 17.67 12.20
C LEU A 126 -40.57 17.03 10.88
N LEU A 127 -41.44 16.92 9.88
CA LEU A 127 -41.09 16.39 8.55
C LEU A 127 -40.14 17.33 7.80
N GLY A 128 -40.31 18.65 7.91
CA GLY A 128 -39.37 19.60 7.34
C GLY A 128 -37.95 19.43 7.90
N ASN A 129 -37.85 19.24 9.23
CA ASN A 129 -36.56 18.94 9.87
C ASN A 129 -36.00 17.57 9.44
N LEU A 130 -36.86 16.56 9.26
CA LEU A 130 -36.46 15.24 8.78
C LEU A 130 -35.90 15.33 7.35
N ALA A 131 -36.60 16.01 6.44
CA ALA A 131 -36.16 16.20 5.06
C ALA A 131 -34.80 16.91 4.99
N GLN A 132 -34.61 17.99 5.77
CA GLN A 132 -33.32 18.68 5.85
C GLN A 132 -32.19 17.75 6.31
N ARG A 133 -32.43 16.95 7.36
CA ARG A 133 -31.44 15.99 7.88
C ARG A 133 -31.13 14.89 6.87
N THR A 134 -32.13 14.34 6.21
CA THR A 134 -31.97 13.32 5.17
C THR A 134 -31.13 13.85 4.01
N SER A 135 -31.40 15.08 3.55
CA SER A 135 -30.61 15.74 2.51
C SER A 135 -29.16 15.95 2.92
N GLN A 136 -28.91 16.39 4.16
CA GLN A 136 -27.55 16.54 4.70
C GLN A 136 -26.79 15.20 4.74
N VAL A 137 -27.46 14.11 5.16
CA VAL A 137 -26.87 12.77 5.18
C VAL A 137 -26.55 12.29 3.76
N ALA A 138 -27.44 12.53 2.79
CA ALA A 138 -27.20 12.19 1.39
C ALA A 138 -25.98 12.94 0.81
N GLN A 139 -25.81 14.23 1.12
CA GLN A 139 -24.61 14.99 0.74
C GLN A 139 -23.33 14.40 1.35
N GLN A 140 -23.37 14.02 2.63
CA GLN A 140 -22.23 13.38 3.29
C GLN A 140 -21.88 12.01 2.68
N MET A 141 -22.88 11.25 2.25
CA MET A 141 -22.69 9.99 1.52
C MET A 141 -22.01 10.22 0.17
N HIS A 142 -22.45 11.22 -0.60
CA HIS A 142 -21.79 11.59 -1.85
C HIS A 142 -20.33 12.00 -1.67
N ALA A 143 -20.02 12.82 -0.66
CA ALA A 143 -18.64 13.16 -0.33
C ALA A 143 -17.82 11.93 0.07
N SER A 144 -18.42 10.98 0.81
CA SER A 144 -17.75 9.74 1.22
C SER A 144 -17.45 8.82 0.03
N LEU A 145 -18.32 8.82 -1.00
CA LEU A 145 -18.09 8.11 -2.24
C LEU A 145 -16.89 8.69 -3.01
N GLU A 146 -16.79 10.02 -3.09
CA GLU A 146 -15.65 10.68 -3.73
C GLU A 146 -14.33 10.34 -3.01
N VAL A 147 -14.32 10.36 -1.67
CA VAL A 147 -13.16 9.96 -0.87
C VAL A 147 -12.79 8.49 -1.08
N SER A 148 -13.78 7.60 -1.23
CA SER A 148 -13.53 6.19 -1.54
C SER A 148 -12.88 6.03 -2.92
N GLN A 149 -13.36 6.74 -3.94
CA GLN A 149 -12.76 6.73 -5.28
C GLN A 149 -11.31 7.24 -5.27
N GLN A 150 -11.05 8.33 -4.54
CA GLN A 150 -9.67 8.82 -4.35
C GLN A 150 -8.79 7.79 -3.63
N SER A 151 -9.35 7.05 -2.66
CA SER A 151 -8.64 6.00 -1.95
C SER A 151 -8.27 4.84 -2.88
N VAL A 152 -9.16 4.41 -3.76
CA VAL A 152 -8.85 3.40 -4.80
C VAL A 152 -7.68 3.85 -5.68
N SER A 153 -7.67 5.12 -6.11
CA SER A 153 -6.56 5.68 -6.90
C SER A 153 -5.22 5.63 -6.15
N ARG A 154 -5.20 6.05 -4.87
CA ARG A 154 -4.00 6.00 -4.03
C ARG A 154 -3.52 4.57 -3.78
N ILE A 155 -4.44 3.62 -3.58
CA ILE A 155 -4.10 2.20 -3.44
C ILE A 155 -3.50 1.67 -4.75
N GLY A 156 -4.01 2.09 -5.90
CA GLY A 156 -3.42 1.77 -7.21
C GLY A 156 -1.98 2.27 -7.38
N MET A 157 -1.68 3.48 -6.89
CA MET A 157 -0.30 3.98 -6.85
C MET A 157 0.59 3.12 -5.96
N ALA A 158 0.11 2.76 -4.76
CA ALA A 158 0.85 1.88 -3.86
C ALA A 158 1.11 0.50 -4.50
N ARG A 159 0.13 -0.09 -5.21
CA ARG A 159 0.29 -1.35 -5.94
C ARG A 159 1.44 -1.27 -6.94
N THR A 160 1.52 -0.15 -7.66
CA THR A 160 2.59 0.13 -8.64
C THR A 160 3.95 0.23 -7.95
N SER A 161 4.04 0.96 -6.83
CA SER A 161 5.28 1.07 -6.05
C SER A 161 5.78 -0.28 -5.53
N PHE A 162 4.89 -1.14 -5.01
CA PHE A 162 5.28 -2.50 -4.61
C PHE A 162 5.73 -3.35 -5.81
N GLY A 163 5.14 -3.16 -6.99
CA GLY A 163 5.60 -3.78 -8.22
C GLY A 163 7.04 -3.38 -8.58
N GLN A 164 7.37 -2.10 -8.48
CA GLN A 164 8.73 -1.58 -8.71
C GLN A 164 9.74 -2.05 -7.65
N ILE A 165 9.32 -2.13 -6.39
CA ILE A 165 10.16 -2.69 -5.30
C ILE A 165 10.51 -4.14 -5.62
N ARG A 166 9.53 -4.95 -6.01
CA ARG A 166 9.74 -6.36 -6.38
C ARG A 166 10.75 -6.50 -7.53
N GLU A 167 10.59 -5.72 -8.59
CA GLU A 167 11.52 -5.71 -9.72
C GLU A 167 12.94 -5.30 -9.31
N SER A 168 13.07 -4.27 -8.45
CA SER A 168 14.37 -3.82 -7.94
C SER A 168 15.05 -4.90 -7.08
N VAL A 169 14.26 -5.62 -6.27
CA VAL A 169 14.73 -6.73 -5.44
C VAL A 169 15.20 -7.91 -6.30
N ASP A 170 14.47 -8.25 -7.36
CA ASP A 170 14.87 -9.29 -8.31
C ASP A 170 16.22 -8.93 -8.98
N VAL A 171 16.42 -7.66 -9.37
CA VAL A 171 17.71 -7.18 -9.91
C VAL A 171 18.85 -7.30 -8.88
N ILE A 172 18.60 -6.97 -7.61
CA ILE A 172 19.61 -7.11 -6.54
C ILE A 172 20.00 -8.57 -6.35
N ARG A 173 19.04 -9.49 -6.40
CA ARG A 173 19.28 -10.93 -6.29
C ARG A 173 20.14 -11.45 -7.44
N ASP A 174 19.83 -11.05 -8.67
CA ASP A 174 20.60 -11.43 -9.85
C ASP A 174 22.04 -10.88 -9.77
N MET A 175 22.19 -9.62 -9.32
CA MET A 175 23.49 -9.00 -9.15
C MET A 175 24.34 -9.70 -8.08
N ASN A 176 23.75 -10.08 -6.94
CA ASN A 176 24.47 -10.86 -5.92
C ASN A 176 24.91 -12.23 -6.44
N THR A 177 24.10 -12.88 -7.28
CA THR A 177 24.47 -14.16 -7.91
C THR A 177 25.68 -14.00 -8.83
N GLN A 178 25.71 -12.92 -9.63
CA GLN A 178 26.83 -12.60 -10.50
C GLN A 178 28.10 -12.25 -9.71
N ILE A 179 27.99 -11.44 -8.66
CA ILE A 179 29.15 -11.07 -7.82
C ILE A 179 29.70 -12.30 -7.08
N ALA A 180 28.83 -13.17 -6.55
CA ALA A 180 29.27 -14.41 -5.92
C ALA A 180 30.05 -15.30 -6.90
N THR A 181 29.57 -15.41 -8.15
CA THR A 181 30.27 -16.16 -9.20
C THR A 181 31.62 -15.54 -9.54
N ALA A 182 31.68 -14.21 -9.69
CA ALA A 182 32.93 -13.50 -9.93
C ALA A 182 33.93 -13.63 -8.77
N ALA A 183 33.45 -13.68 -7.53
CA ALA A 183 34.28 -13.93 -6.35
C ALA A 183 34.86 -15.36 -6.35
N GLU A 184 34.07 -16.37 -6.75
CA GLU A 184 34.52 -17.74 -6.93
C GLU A 184 35.62 -17.84 -8.01
N GLU A 185 35.44 -17.16 -9.14
CA GLU A 185 36.45 -17.06 -10.22
C GLU A 185 37.73 -16.37 -9.73
N GLN A 186 37.62 -15.27 -8.98
CA GLN A 186 38.76 -14.60 -8.36
C GLN A 186 39.51 -15.52 -7.38
N HIS A 187 38.78 -16.34 -6.62
CA HIS A 187 39.38 -17.33 -5.73
C HIS A 187 40.24 -18.34 -6.50
N GLN A 188 39.71 -18.87 -7.61
CA GLN A 188 40.44 -19.80 -8.48
C GLN A 188 41.70 -19.16 -9.10
N VAL A 189 41.57 -17.94 -9.64
CA VAL A 189 42.71 -17.21 -10.23
C VAL A 189 43.78 -16.94 -9.19
N ALA A 190 43.39 -16.62 -7.95
CA ALA A 190 44.34 -16.42 -6.88
C ALA A 190 45.12 -17.72 -6.62
N GLU A 191 44.45 -18.88 -6.49
CA GLU A 191 45.10 -20.17 -6.24
C GLU A 191 46.13 -20.51 -7.32
N ASP A 192 45.79 -20.25 -8.59
CA ASP A 192 46.71 -20.42 -9.72
C ASP A 192 47.94 -19.51 -9.61
N ILE A 193 47.74 -18.24 -9.22
CA ILE A 193 48.85 -17.31 -8.96
C ILE A 193 49.75 -17.84 -7.84
N ASN A 194 49.20 -18.37 -6.75
CA ASN A 194 49.99 -18.94 -5.66
C ASN A 194 50.84 -20.12 -6.12
N ARG A 195 50.25 -21.00 -6.93
CA ARG A 195 50.96 -22.12 -7.53
C ARG A 195 52.11 -21.65 -8.42
N HIS A 196 51.88 -20.64 -9.25
CA HIS A 196 52.92 -20.06 -10.10
C HIS A 196 54.03 -19.37 -9.30
N ILE A 197 53.71 -18.66 -8.22
CA ILE A 197 54.71 -18.06 -7.33
C ILE A 197 55.58 -19.13 -6.66
N SER A 198 54.96 -20.21 -6.18
CA SER A 198 55.68 -21.34 -5.58
C SER A 198 56.62 -22.01 -6.60
N GLN A 199 56.17 -22.15 -7.85
CA GLN A 199 57.01 -22.68 -8.93
C GLN A 199 58.21 -21.75 -9.23
N ILE A 200 57.96 -20.44 -9.38
CA ILE A 200 59.03 -19.45 -9.61
C ILE A 200 60.04 -19.46 -8.47
N HIS A 201 59.58 -19.61 -7.22
CA HIS A 201 60.48 -19.73 -6.07
C HIS A 201 61.40 -20.96 -6.18
N GLY A 202 60.84 -22.11 -6.55
CA GLY A 202 61.62 -23.34 -6.79
C GLY A 202 62.62 -23.18 -7.95
N ASP A 203 62.19 -22.58 -9.06
CA ASP A 203 63.05 -22.30 -10.22
C ASP A 203 64.20 -21.34 -9.84
N ALA A 204 63.92 -20.31 -9.03
CA ALA A 204 64.95 -19.40 -8.54
C ALA A 204 65.97 -20.08 -7.62
N GLN A 205 65.55 -21.02 -6.77
CA GLN A 205 66.45 -21.84 -5.96
C GLN A 205 67.35 -22.71 -6.85
N LEU A 206 66.77 -23.39 -7.85
CA LEU A 206 67.52 -24.20 -8.81
C LEU A 206 68.56 -23.35 -9.59
N VAL A 207 68.19 -22.15 -10.03
CA VAL A 207 69.11 -21.23 -10.71
C VAL A 207 70.26 -20.81 -9.78
N ALA A 208 69.99 -20.57 -8.50
CA ALA A 208 71.03 -20.24 -7.53
C ALA A 208 72.00 -21.41 -7.30
N GLU A 209 71.50 -22.65 -7.25
CA GLU A 209 72.32 -23.86 -7.16
C GLU A 209 73.21 -24.03 -8.41
N LEU A 210 72.62 -23.90 -9.61
CA LEU A 210 73.35 -23.98 -10.87
C LEU A 210 74.42 -22.88 -11.00
N ALA A 211 74.13 -21.66 -10.56
CA ALA A 211 75.09 -20.56 -10.57
C ALA A 211 76.28 -20.84 -9.62
N ASN A 212 76.02 -21.43 -8.44
CA ASN A 212 77.08 -21.85 -7.53
C ASN A 212 77.93 -22.98 -8.12
N ALA A 213 77.31 -23.96 -8.78
CA ALA A 213 78.02 -25.04 -9.47
C ALA A 213 78.90 -24.49 -10.61
N ALA A 214 78.34 -23.63 -11.46
CA ALA A 214 79.07 -23.00 -12.56
C ALA A 214 80.24 -22.14 -12.08
N ARG A 215 80.10 -21.45 -10.93
CA ARG A 215 81.22 -20.74 -10.29
C ARG A 215 82.33 -21.70 -9.87
N HIS A 216 81.98 -22.81 -9.22
CA HIS A 216 82.95 -23.82 -8.80
C HIS A 216 83.69 -24.47 -9.99
N ASP A 217 82.96 -24.77 -11.06
CA ASP A 217 83.54 -25.29 -12.29
C ASP A 217 84.49 -24.27 -12.93
N SER A 218 84.11 -22.98 -12.94
CA SER A 218 84.95 -21.90 -13.46
C SER A 218 86.24 -21.72 -12.64
N GLU A 219 86.17 -21.81 -11.31
CA GLU A 219 87.34 -21.79 -10.42
C GLU A 219 88.27 -22.98 -10.69
N SER A 220 87.69 -24.17 -10.89
CA SER A 220 88.44 -25.39 -11.22
C SER A 220 89.13 -25.28 -12.59
N LEU A 221 88.42 -24.75 -13.59
CA LEU A 221 88.97 -24.53 -14.93
C LEU A 221 90.11 -23.49 -14.92
N ALA A 222 89.97 -22.41 -14.15
CA ALA A 222 91.02 -21.41 -13.96
C ALA A 222 92.26 -22.02 -13.28
N GLY A 223 92.05 -22.89 -12.28
CA GLY A 223 93.13 -23.66 -11.65
C GLY A 223 93.89 -24.53 -12.65
N LEU A 224 93.17 -25.34 -13.44
CA LEU A 224 93.77 -26.20 -14.47
C LEU A 224 94.51 -25.40 -15.55
N SER A 225 93.95 -24.27 -15.97
CA SER A 225 94.59 -23.38 -16.95
C SER A 225 95.92 -22.82 -16.43
N ASN A 226 96.01 -22.47 -15.14
CA ASN A 226 97.25 -22.02 -14.51
C ASN A 226 98.30 -23.14 -14.42
N GLU A 227 97.85 -24.37 -14.14
CA GLU A 227 98.74 -25.54 -14.09
C GLU A 227 99.32 -25.86 -15.48
N LEU A 228 98.48 -25.81 -16.52
CA LEU A 228 98.92 -25.96 -17.92
C LEU A 228 99.91 -24.86 -18.34
N ASP A 229 99.66 -23.58 -17.99
CA ASP A 229 100.61 -22.49 -18.28
C ASP A 229 101.97 -22.74 -17.61
N SER A 230 101.96 -23.18 -16.34
CA SER A 230 103.18 -23.54 -15.60
C SER A 230 103.95 -24.68 -16.27
N LEU A 231 103.25 -25.75 -16.69
CA LEU A 231 103.84 -26.86 -17.43
C LEU A 231 104.47 -26.40 -18.74
N VAL A 232 103.76 -25.61 -19.54
CA VAL A 232 104.27 -25.09 -20.82
C VAL A 232 105.50 -24.20 -20.63
N ARG A 233 105.52 -23.33 -19.60
CA ARG A 233 106.70 -22.52 -19.28
C ARG A 233 107.92 -23.39 -18.93
N ARG A 234 107.71 -24.49 -18.22
CA ARG A 234 108.77 -25.42 -17.82
C ARG A 234 109.39 -26.20 -19.00
N PHE A 235 108.63 -26.41 -20.08
CA PHE A 235 109.15 -27.00 -21.33
C PHE A 235 109.81 -25.99 -22.26
N ARG A 236 109.66 -24.68 -22.02
CA ARG A 236 110.19 -23.60 -22.86
C ARG A 236 111.57 -23.10 -22.43
N THR A 237 112.10 -23.65 -21.33
CA THR A 237 113.49 -23.53 -20.84
C THR A 237 114.25 -24.81 -21.13
#